data_AF-A0A117XMC5-F1
#
_entry.id   AF-A0A117XMC5-F1
#
_cell.length_a   1.000
_cell.length_b   1.000
_cell.length_c   1.000
_cell.angle_alpha   90.00
_cell.angle_beta   90.00
_cell.angle_gamma   90.00
#
_symmetry.space_group_name_H-M   'P 1'
#
loop_
_entity.id
_entity.type
_entity.pdbx_description
1 polymer ?
#
loop_
_entity_poly.entity_id
_entity_poly.type
_entity_poly.pdbx_seq_one_letter_code
_entity_poly.pdbx_strand_id
1 'polypeptide(L)' 'MQRKRDMDRYGRKALYDESHCEPLYLWLRIAGQWLAHDAGFHAGQKLRVHVEHGKLTITAT' A
#
# COMPACT_ATOMS: atom_id res chain seq x y z
N MET A 1 -14.29 17.12 -1.45
CA MET A 1 -13.47 16.87 -0.24
C MET A 1 -13.88 15.62 0.56
N GLN A 2 -14.60 14.64 -0.02
CA GLN A 2 -15.07 13.44 0.70
C GLN A 2 -14.09 12.26 0.61
N ARG A 3 -13.55 11.97 -0.59
CA ARG A 3 -12.69 10.80 -0.87
C ARG A 3 -11.39 10.69 -0.06
N LYS A 4 -10.78 11.83 0.32
CA LYS A 4 -9.53 11.81 1.10
C LYS A 4 -9.76 11.39 2.57
N ARG A 5 -10.98 11.61 3.10
CA ARG A 5 -11.36 11.28 4.47
C ARG A 5 -11.75 9.80 4.65
N ASP A 6 -12.22 9.15 3.59
CA ASP A 6 -12.56 7.72 3.63
C ASP A 6 -11.31 6.83 3.71
N MET A 7 -10.22 7.22 3.05
CA MET A 7 -8.98 6.44 3.05
C MET A 7 -8.27 6.45 4.42
N ASP A 8 -8.36 7.56 5.19
CA ASP A 8 -7.87 7.60 6.57
C ASP A 8 -8.68 6.68 7.51
N ARG A 9 -10.00 6.55 7.26
CA ARG A 9 -10.89 5.74 8.11
C ARG A 9 -10.73 4.24 7.87
N TYR A 10 -10.61 3.80 6.61
CA TYR A 10 -10.33 2.40 6.29
C TYR A 10 -8.85 2.04 6.44
N GLY A 11 -7.94 2.94 6.06
CA GLY A 11 -6.50 2.71 6.10
C GLY A 11 -5.97 2.56 7.52
N ARG A 12 -6.28 3.48 8.45
CA ARG A 12 -5.81 3.29 9.84
C ARG A 12 -6.51 2.15 10.54
N LYS A 13 -7.83 1.98 10.35
CA LYS A 13 -8.56 0.92 11.05
C LYS A 13 -8.13 -0.47 10.60
N ALA A 14 -7.81 -0.68 9.33
CA ALA A 14 -7.27 -1.94 8.82
C ALA A 14 -5.81 -2.21 9.26
N LEU A 15 -5.05 -1.17 9.61
CA LEU A 15 -3.65 -1.30 10.05
C LEU A 15 -3.50 -1.54 11.56
N TYR A 16 -4.53 -1.27 12.38
CA TYR A 16 -4.48 -1.37 13.85
C TYR A 16 -5.54 -2.29 14.47
N ASP A 17 -6.39 -2.94 13.67
CA ASP A 17 -7.32 -3.98 14.17
C ASP A 17 -6.56 -5.32 14.26
N GLU A 18 -5.84 -5.49 15.38
CA GLU A 18 -4.99 -6.64 15.72
C GLU A 18 -5.75 -7.98 15.83
N SER A 19 -7.06 -8.01 15.62
CA SER A 19 -7.87 -9.19 15.96
C SER A 19 -8.08 -10.16 14.78
N HIS A 20 -8.03 -9.73 13.51
CA HIS A 20 -8.41 -10.61 12.38
C HIS A 20 -7.73 -10.34 11.02
N CYS A 21 -6.60 -9.62 10.96
CA CYS A 21 -5.98 -9.21 9.68
C CYS A 21 -4.45 -9.45 9.58
N GLU A 22 -3.93 -10.44 10.29
CA GLU A 22 -2.48 -10.75 10.34
C GLU A 22 -1.81 -10.96 8.96
N PRO A 23 -2.38 -11.74 8.01
CA PRO A 23 -1.67 -12.03 6.76
C PRO A 23 -1.56 -10.80 5.86
N LEU A 24 -2.66 -10.05 5.69
CA LEU A 24 -2.69 -8.90 4.80
C LEU A 24 -1.79 -7.77 5.31
N TYR A 25 -1.77 -7.53 6.62
CA TYR A 25 -0.88 -6.55 7.22
C TYR A 25 0.60 -6.90 7.03
N LEU A 26 0.96 -8.17 7.24
CA LEU A 26 2.33 -8.64 7.01
C LEU A 26 2.74 -8.45 5.54
N TRP A 27 1.89 -8.85 4.60
CA TRP A 27 2.15 -8.68 3.17
C TRP A 27 2.24 -7.22 2.75
N LEU A 28 1.39 -6.34 3.29
CA LEU A 28 1.46 -4.90 3.04
C LEU A 28 2.76 -4.29 3.59
N ARG A 29 3.22 -4.72 4.76
CA ARG A 29 4.50 -4.26 5.33
C ARG A 29 5.70 -4.71 4.49
N ILE A 30 5.73 -5.98 4.10
CA ILE A 30 6.82 -6.53 3.26
C ILE A 30 6.84 -5.83 1.90
N ALA A 31 5.68 -5.67 1.26
CA ALA A 31 5.57 -4.96 -0.02
C ALA A 31 5.99 -3.49 0.11
N GLY A 32 5.59 -2.81 1.19
CA GLY A 32 5.99 -1.43 1.46
C GLY A 32 7.51 -1.28 1.65
N GLN A 33 8.14 -2.21 2.38
CA GLN A 33 9.59 -2.23 2.56
C GLN A 33 10.33 -2.44 1.24
N TRP A 34 9.88 -3.40 0.44
CA TRP A 34 10.44 -3.67 -0.88
C TRP A 34 10.32 -2.45 -1.82
N LEU A 35 9.17 -1.78 -1.82
CA LEU A 35 8.96 -0.57 -2.62
C LEU A 35 9.93 0.56 -2.26
N ALA A 36 10.20 0.73 -0.97
CA ALA A 36 11.08 1.79 -0.49
C ALA A 36 12.57 1.46 -0.68
N HIS A 37 12.96 0.21 -0.40
CA HIS A 37 14.37 -0.17 -0.32
C HIS A 37 14.92 -0.72 -1.63
N ASP A 38 14.14 -1.54 -2.34
CA ASP A 38 14.60 -2.24 -3.54
C ASP A 38 14.14 -1.53 -4.83
N ALA A 39 12.91 -1.00 -4.85
CA ALA A 39 12.37 -0.30 -6.01
C ALA A 39 12.65 1.22 -6.01
N GLY A 40 13.16 1.77 -4.90
CA GLY A 40 13.60 3.17 -4.81
C GLY A 40 12.49 4.22 -4.73
N PHE A 41 11.27 3.85 -4.32
CA PHE A 41 10.19 4.80 -4.10
C PHE A 41 10.29 5.48 -2.72
N HIS A 42 9.77 6.70 -2.60
CA HIS A 42 9.78 7.42 -1.33
C HIS A 42 8.55 7.09 -0.49
N ALA A 43 8.71 7.02 0.83
CA ALA A 43 7.60 6.88 1.75
C ALA A 43 6.61 8.05 1.59
N GLY A 44 5.31 7.74 1.60
CA GLY A 44 4.24 8.74 1.41
C GLY A 44 4.04 9.18 -0.04
N GLN A 45 4.85 8.71 -0.98
CA GLN A 45 4.67 8.96 -2.40
C GLN A 45 3.43 8.23 -2.92
N LYS A 46 2.66 8.91 -3.77
CA LYS A 46 1.51 8.28 -4.42
C LYS A 46 2.00 7.45 -5.60
N LEU A 47 1.61 6.18 -5.60
CA LEU A 47 1.97 5.23 -6.65
C LEU A 47 0.73 4.80 -7.43
N ARG A 48 0.92 4.55 -8.72
CA ARG A 48 -0.04 3.90 -9.61
C ARG A 48 0.49 2.52 -9.98
N VAL A 49 -0.32 1.50 -9.70
CA VAL A 49 -0.03 0.11 -10.02
C VAL A 49 -0.89 -0.31 -11.21
N HIS A 50 -0.26 -0.89 -12.22
CA HIS A 50 -0.91 -1.48 -13.38
C HIS A 50 -0.50 -2.95 -13.50
N VAL A 51 -1.48 -3.84 -13.58
CA VAL A 51 -1.27 -5.30 -13.62
C VAL A 51 -1.69 -5.80 -14.99
N GLU A 52 -0.76 -6.46 -15.67
CA GLU A 52 -0.97 -7.19 -16.91
C GLU A 52 -0.56 -8.65 -16.68
N HIS A 53 -1.03 -9.58 -17.52
CA HIS A 53 -0.61 -10.97 -17.39
C HIS A 53 0.92 -11.09 -17.55
N GLY A 54 1.59 -11.58 -16.50
CA GLY A 54 3.06 -11.70 -16.47
C GLY A 54 3.83 -10.40 -16.26
N LYS A 55 3.17 -9.26 -16.02
CA LYS A 55 3.85 -7.97 -15.86
C LYS A 55 3.16 -7.05 -14.86
N LEU A 56 3.96 -6.51 -13.94
CA LEU A 56 3.55 -5.52 -12.95
C LEU A 56 4.29 -4.22 -13.23
N THR A 57 3.55 -3.13 -13.43
CA THR A 57 4.14 -1.79 -13.63
C THR A 57 3.75 -0.89 -12.47
N ILE A 58 4.73 -0.31 -11.79
CA ILE A 58 4.54 0.60 -10.65
C ILE A 58 5.16 1.93 -11.01
N THR A 59 4.39 3.01 -10.91
CA THR A 59 4.82 4.35 -11.32
C THR A 59 4.49 5.40 -10.27
N ALA A 60 5.37 6.38 -10.14
CA ALA A 60 5.14 7.60 -9.37
C ALA A 60 4.08 8.47 -10.06
N THR A 61 3.19 9.10 -9.30
CA THR A 61 2.24 10.11 -9.79
C THR A 61 2.35 11.42 -9.03
#